data_AF-A0A7D9LXT2-F1
#
_entry.id   AF-A0A7D9LXT2-F1
#
_cell.length_a   1.000
_cell.length_b   1.000
_cell.length_c   1.000
_cell.angle_alpha   90.00
_cell.angle_beta   90.00
_cell.angle_gamma   90.00
#
_symmetry.space_group_name_H-M   'P 1'
#
loop_
_entity.id
_entity.type
_entity.pdbx_description
1 polymer ?
#
loop_
_entity_poly.entity_id
_entity_poly.type
_entity_poly.pdbx_seq_one_letter_code
_entity_poly.pdbx_strand_id
1 'polypeptide(L)'
;MYKEFIECSNDGKVKWLGNLNDLKAFMSALFGDVGKWSSPGGGAKSYRNDLISINWYIHKKALIFHDQLGIVLKNKLTDLSVNKISDPDEYNQLNDPEAKRRSTDHLCSVNTCEVGIQTDIEFTQYPNQSGERCASRCNELSTEFEGLKLDLVISESKIDNKIRINGDAINQVQAEFAIIQNQLGEVVQQVDRLVNTNENINTKNAIIITLQKVLLERLMRTMVLSIPLNHYAMG
;
A
#
# COMPACT_ATOMS: atom_id res chain seq x y z
N MET A 1 -9.18 28.74 -4.87
CA MET A 1 -9.06 29.48 -6.15
C MET A 1 -9.10 28.55 -7.36
N TYR A 2 -8.32 27.46 -7.42
CA TYR A 2 -8.23 26.62 -8.64
C TYR A 2 -9.37 25.63 -8.94
N LYS A 3 -10.40 25.54 -8.07
CA LYS A 3 -11.50 24.56 -8.22
C LYS A 3 -12.29 24.75 -9.52
N GLU A 4 -12.42 25.99 -9.98
CA GLU A 4 -13.12 26.33 -11.23
C GLU A 4 -12.41 25.81 -12.49
N PHE A 5 -11.13 25.47 -12.38
CA PHE A 5 -10.35 24.94 -13.49
C PHE A 5 -10.37 23.42 -13.57
N ILE A 6 -11.08 22.73 -12.66
CA ILE A 6 -11.04 21.27 -12.57
C ILE A 6 -12.43 20.71 -12.87
N GLU A 7 -12.54 19.96 -13.95
CA GLU A 7 -13.74 19.19 -14.30
C GLU A 7 -13.37 17.71 -14.25
N CYS A 8 -14.14 16.89 -13.55
CA CYS A 8 -13.97 15.44 -13.61
C CYS A 8 -15.21 14.80 -14.21
N SER A 9 -15.01 13.84 -15.08
CA SER A 9 -16.08 13.04 -15.67
C SER A 9 -16.32 11.76 -14.86
N ASN A 10 -17.51 11.18 -15.01
CA ASN A 10 -17.94 9.98 -14.30
C ASN A 10 -17.05 8.74 -14.56
N ASP A 11 -16.26 8.75 -15.62
CA ASP A 11 -15.23 7.74 -15.94
C ASP A 11 -13.88 7.99 -15.23
N GLY A 12 -13.85 8.93 -14.28
CA GLY A 12 -12.67 9.28 -13.51
C GLY A 12 -11.59 10.00 -14.30
N LYS A 13 -11.90 10.63 -15.43
CA LYS A 13 -10.93 11.50 -16.14
C LYS A 13 -10.98 12.90 -15.55
N VAL A 14 -9.80 13.48 -15.35
CA VAL A 14 -9.63 14.85 -14.85
C VAL A 14 -9.29 15.75 -16.04
N LYS A 15 -10.02 16.86 -16.18
CA LYS A 15 -9.75 17.92 -17.14
C LYS A 15 -9.33 19.19 -16.42
N TRP A 16 -8.36 19.87 -17.01
CA TRP A 16 -7.93 21.21 -16.62
C TRP A 16 -8.46 22.23 -17.62
N LEU A 17 -9.39 23.07 -17.16
CA LEU A 17 -10.07 24.08 -17.97
C LEU A 17 -9.28 25.37 -18.12
N GLY A 18 -8.37 25.66 -17.18
CA GLY A 18 -7.49 26.82 -17.21
C GLY A 18 -6.39 26.70 -18.28
N ASN A 19 -5.57 27.74 -18.38
CA ASN A 19 -4.43 27.76 -19.29
C ASN A 19 -3.20 27.07 -18.64
N LEU A 20 -2.09 26.98 -19.40
CA LEU A 20 -0.86 26.36 -18.91
C LEU A 20 -0.26 27.09 -17.70
N ASN A 21 -0.33 28.42 -17.67
CA ASN A 21 0.23 29.20 -16.57
C ASN A 21 -0.56 28.98 -15.29
N ASP A 22 -1.87 28.85 -15.38
CA ASP A 22 -2.73 28.52 -14.23
C ASP A 22 -2.38 27.11 -13.71
N LEU A 23 -2.15 26.15 -14.61
CA LEU A 23 -1.74 24.79 -14.23
C LEU A 23 -0.35 24.78 -13.59
N LYS A 24 0.59 25.57 -14.11
CA LYS A 24 1.92 25.75 -13.51
C LYS A 24 1.81 26.32 -12.10
N ALA A 25 1.03 27.37 -11.92
CA ALA A 25 0.81 27.99 -10.62
C ALA A 25 0.16 27.01 -9.62
N PHE A 26 -0.80 26.21 -10.07
CA PHE A 26 -1.42 25.15 -9.28
C PHE A 26 -0.39 24.09 -8.84
N MET A 27 0.44 23.61 -9.76
CA MET A 27 1.47 22.61 -9.44
C MET A 27 2.56 23.18 -8.52
N SER A 28 2.98 24.44 -8.72
CA SER A 28 3.89 25.14 -7.81
C SER A 28 3.27 25.35 -6.42
N ALA A 29 1.97 25.63 -6.32
CA ALA A 29 1.29 25.75 -5.03
C ALA A 29 1.21 24.42 -4.26
N LEU A 30 1.10 23.29 -4.96
CA LEU A 30 1.02 21.96 -4.35
C LEU A 30 2.38 21.37 -3.99
N PHE A 31 3.40 21.59 -4.82
CA PHE A 31 4.68 20.88 -4.74
C PHE A 31 5.89 21.81 -4.65
N GLY A 32 5.68 23.12 -4.58
CA GLY A 32 6.75 24.11 -4.74
C GLY A 32 7.35 24.11 -6.16
N ASP A 33 8.43 24.85 -6.34
CA ASP A 33 9.13 24.95 -7.64
C ASP A 33 10.11 23.80 -7.91
N VAL A 34 9.80 22.61 -7.39
CA VAL A 34 10.72 21.45 -7.40
C VAL A 34 10.64 20.63 -8.69
N GLY A 35 9.59 20.81 -9.50
CA GLY A 35 9.40 20.05 -10.74
C GLY A 35 9.70 20.81 -12.02
N LYS A 36 9.96 20.05 -13.08
CA LYS A 36 10.31 20.56 -14.41
C LYS A 36 9.17 20.38 -15.39
N TRP A 37 8.85 21.45 -16.09
CA TRP A 37 7.93 21.42 -17.23
C TRP A 37 8.69 21.15 -18.52
N SER A 38 8.22 20.19 -19.30
CA SER A 38 8.74 19.84 -20.62
C SER A 38 7.61 19.81 -21.66
N SER A 39 8.00 19.89 -22.94
CA SER A 39 7.07 19.90 -24.07
C SER A 39 7.44 18.77 -25.03
N PRO A 40 6.89 17.56 -24.85
CA PRO A 40 7.25 16.40 -25.66
C PRO A 40 6.76 16.50 -27.13
N GLY A 41 6.02 17.55 -27.49
CA GLY A 41 5.43 17.76 -28.82
C GLY A 41 3.91 17.66 -28.80
N GLY A 42 3.26 17.88 -29.96
CA GLY A 42 1.81 17.59 -30.14
C GLY A 42 0.85 18.34 -29.21
N GLY A 43 1.21 19.56 -28.75
CA GLY A 43 0.38 20.34 -27.83
C GLY A 43 0.34 19.79 -26.39
N ALA A 44 1.14 18.77 -26.07
CA ALA A 44 1.24 18.23 -24.73
C ALA A 44 2.28 18.97 -23.89
N LYS A 45 2.02 19.08 -22.59
CA LYS A 45 2.96 19.57 -21.57
C LYS A 45 3.09 18.53 -20.49
N SER A 46 4.33 18.20 -20.12
CA SER A 46 4.61 17.24 -19.06
C SER A 46 5.28 17.95 -17.90
N TYR A 47 4.80 17.67 -16.69
CA TYR A 47 5.47 18.09 -15.46
C TYR A 47 5.97 16.85 -14.74
N ARG A 48 7.23 16.90 -14.26
CA ARG A 48 7.84 15.82 -13.50
C ARG A 48 8.69 16.37 -12.36
N ASN A 49 8.53 15.77 -11.19
CA ASN A 49 9.50 15.80 -10.10
C ASN A 49 9.71 14.35 -9.57
N ASP A 50 10.42 14.20 -8.45
CA ASP A 50 10.70 12.89 -7.84
C ASP A 50 9.46 12.17 -7.30
N LEU A 51 8.33 12.87 -7.17
CA LEU A 51 7.10 12.39 -6.54
C LEU A 51 5.96 12.20 -7.53
N ILE A 52 5.88 13.00 -8.59
CA ILE A 52 4.74 13.03 -9.51
C ILE A 52 5.16 13.39 -10.94
N SER A 53 4.59 12.67 -11.89
CA SER A 53 4.61 12.95 -13.32
C SER A 53 3.17 13.10 -13.83
N ILE A 54 2.90 14.25 -14.44
CA ILE A 54 1.61 14.54 -15.09
C ILE A 54 1.82 14.93 -16.55
N ASN A 55 0.86 14.55 -17.40
CA ASN A 55 0.75 15.03 -18.77
C ASN A 55 -0.54 15.81 -18.94
N TRP A 56 -0.44 17.00 -19.50
CA TRP A 56 -1.58 17.83 -19.88
C TRP A 56 -1.66 17.98 -21.39
N TYR A 57 -2.82 17.67 -21.95
CA TYR A 57 -3.07 17.77 -23.39
C TYR A 57 -3.97 18.97 -23.67
N ILE A 58 -3.42 20.02 -24.29
CA ILE A 58 -4.13 21.30 -24.45
C ILE A 58 -5.48 21.16 -25.17
N HIS A 59 -5.53 20.38 -26.25
CA HIS A 59 -6.73 20.23 -27.08
C HIS A 59 -7.83 19.43 -26.39
N LYS A 60 -7.45 18.41 -25.62
CA LYS A 60 -8.39 17.56 -24.88
C LYS A 60 -8.68 18.10 -23.48
N LYS A 61 -7.95 19.14 -23.06
CA LYS A 61 -7.87 19.65 -21.68
C LYS A 61 -7.59 18.55 -20.65
N ALA A 62 -7.06 17.41 -21.06
CA ALA A 62 -6.98 16.21 -20.22
C ALA A 62 -5.71 16.21 -19.37
N LEU A 63 -5.85 15.87 -18.09
CA LEU A 63 -4.76 15.60 -17.16
C LEU A 63 -4.61 14.09 -16.94
N ILE A 64 -3.42 13.57 -17.23
CA ILE A 64 -3.04 12.18 -17.02
C ILE A 64 -1.96 12.11 -15.96
N PHE A 65 -2.15 11.24 -14.97
CA PHE A 65 -1.26 11.04 -13.84
C PHE A 65 -0.61 9.67 -13.94
N HIS A 66 0.72 9.59 -13.81
CA HIS A 66 1.48 8.36 -14.11
C HIS A 66 2.04 7.63 -12.89
N ASP A 67 2.23 8.32 -11.77
CA ASP A 67 2.85 7.78 -10.56
C ASP A 67 1.84 7.57 -9.43
N GLN A 68 2.19 6.76 -8.43
CA GLN A 68 1.32 6.43 -7.30
C GLN A 68 0.76 7.68 -6.60
N LEU A 69 1.61 8.68 -6.33
CA LEU A 69 1.18 9.95 -5.75
C LEU A 69 0.36 10.79 -6.73
N GLY A 70 0.59 10.64 -8.04
CA GLY A 70 -0.26 11.22 -9.07
C GLY A 70 -1.65 10.61 -9.11
N ILE A 71 -1.78 9.30 -8.89
CA ILE A 71 -3.07 8.61 -8.78
C ILE A 71 -3.80 9.05 -7.50
N VAL A 72 -3.08 9.21 -6.38
CA VAL A 72 -3.67 9.76 -5.15
C VAL A 72 -4.16 11.19 -5.37
N LEU A 73 -3.38 12.04 -6.05
CA LEU A 73 -3.80 13.39 -6.40
C LEU A 73 -5.01 13.38 -7.32
N LYS A 74 -5.04 12.50 -8.33
CA LYS A 74 -6.18 12.31 -9.23
C LYS A 74 -7.46 11.97 -8.47
N ASN A 75 -7.39 11.04 -7.51
CA ASN A 75 -8.54 10.64 -6.70
C ASN A 75 -9.03 11.83 -5.86
N LYS A 76 -8.12 12.54 -5.18
CA LYS A 76 -8.48 13.75 -4.41
C LYS A 76 -9.11 14.85 -5.29
N LEU A 77 -8.61 15.06 -6.50
CA LEU A 77 -9.19 16.02 -7.44
C LEU A 77 -10.59 15.60 -7.91
N THR A 78 -10.79 14.29 -8.10
CA THR A 78 -12.08 13.71 -8.46
C THR A 78 -13.07 13.89 -7.30
N ASP A 79 -12.65 13.58 -6.07
CA ASP A 79 -13.46 13.78 -4.86
C ASP A 79 -13.86 15.24 -4.66
N LEU A 80 -12.94 16.19 -4.91
CA LEU A 80 -13.21 17.63 -4.85
C LEU A 80 -14.21 18.13 -5.91
N SER A 81 -14.35 17.40 -7.02
CA SER A 81 -15.28 17.73 -8.11
C SER A 81 -16.66 17.10 -7.92
N VAL A 82 -16.71 15.87 -7.38
CA VAL A 82 -17.94 15.09 -7.16
C VAL A 82 -18.61 15.52 -5.86
N ASN A 83 -17.84 15.71 -4.80
CA ASN A 83 -18.35 16.32 -3.59
C ASN A 83 -18.22 17.83 -3.74
N LYS A 84 -19.35 18.55 -3.74
CA LYS A 84 -19.38 19.97 -3.39
C LYS A 84 -18.97 20.12 -1.92
N ILE A 85 -17.71 19.84 -1.58
CA ILE A 85 -17.12 20.21 -0.31
C ILE A 85 -16.98 21.73 -0.35
N SER A 86 -17.77 22.38 0.50
CA SER A 86 -17.88 23.82 0.67
C SER A 86 -16.98 24.34 1.80
N ASP A 87 -15.96 23.57 2.21
CA ASP A 87 -15.15 23.92 3.37
C ASP A 87 -13.66 24.12 3.00
N PRO A 88 -13.04 25.29 3.30
CA PRO A 88 -11.64 25.57 2.95
C PRO A 88 -10.62 24.86 3.86
N ASP A 89 -11.06 24.26 4.97
CA ASP A 89 -10.16 23.80 6.03
C ASP A 89 -9.55 22.39 5.83
N GLU A 90 -10.00 21.64 4.82
CA GLU A 90 -9.39 20.35 4.46
C GLU A 90 -8.09 20.47 3.64
N TYR A 91 -7.71 21.69 3.22
CA TYR A 91 -6.50 21.91 2.42
C TYR A 91 -5.20 21.84 3.23
N ASN A 92 -5.26 21.95 4.56
CA ASN A 92 -4.07 22.08 5.40
C ASN A 92 -3.45 20.75 5.87
N GLN A 93 -4.04 19.59 5.57
CA GLN A 93 -3.48 18.30 5.99
C GLN A 93 -2.35 17.76 5.08
N LEU A 94 -1.87 18.54 4.12
CA LEU A 94 -0.67 18.22 3.33
C LEU A 94 0.65 18.64 4.00
N ASN A 95 0.60 19.42 5.09
CA ASN A 95 1.79 19.91 5.79
C ASN A 95 2.04 19.25 7.15
N ASP A 96 1.29 18.20 7.52
CA ASP A 96 1.57 17.44 8.73
C ASP A 96 2.49 16.24 8.43
N PRO A 97 3.75 16.24 8.90
CA PRO A 97 4.64 15.09 8.77
C PRO A 97 4.14 13.82 9.51
N GLU A 98 3.11 13.90 10.36
CA GLU A 98 2.56 12.74 11.09
C GLU A 98 1.47 11.95 10.35
N ALA A 99 0.90 12.48 9.26
CA ALA A 99 -0.11 11.75 8.46
C ALA A 99 0.47 10.55 7.67
N LYS A 100 1.80 10.39 7.66
CA LYS A 100 2.52 9.30 6.97
C LYS A 100 2.35 7.92 7.61
N ARG A 101 1.68 7.81 8.77
CA ARG A 101 1.55 6.56 9.54
C ARG A 101 0.14 6.02 9.74
N ARG A 102 -0.91 6.65 9.21
CA ARG A 102 -2.31 6.19 9.43
C ARG A 102 -3.09 5.76 8.20
N SER A 103 -2.49 5.72 7.01
CA SER A 103 -3.21 5.32 5.79
C SER A 103 -3.02 3.85 5.38
N THR A 104 -2.72 2.96 6.34
CA THR A 104 -2.50 1.53 6.05
C THR A 104 -3.71 0.64 6.35
N ASP A 105 -4.73 1.10 7.08
CA ASP A 105 -5.71 0.16 7.67
C ASP A 105 -7.14 0.18 7.12
N HIS A 106 -7.50 1.04 6.17
CA HIS A 106 -8.87 1.04 5.63
C HIS A 106 -8.92 1.25 4.12
N LEU A 107 -9.00 0.14 3.37
CA LEU A 107 -10.07 -0.13 2.39
C LEU A 107 -9.83 -1.48 1.72
N CYS A 108 -10.50 -2.51 2.25
CA CYS A 108 -10.93 -3.63 1.44
C CYS A 108 -12.01 -3.17 0.46
N SER A 109 -12.06 -3.88 -0.67
CA SER A 109 -13.28 -4.34 -1.35
C SER A 109 -13.64 -3.70 -2.70
N VAL A 110 -13.90 -4.62 -3.65
CA VAL A 110 -14.91 -4.55 -4.73
C VAL A 110 -14.44 -4.08 -6.12
N ASN A 111 -14.20 -5.12 -6.92
CA ASN A 111 -14.73 -5.39 -8.27
C ASN A 111 -13.86 -5.13 -9.50
N THR A 112 -13.26 -6.22 -9.96
CA THR A 112 -13.03 -6.55 -11.36
C THR A 112 -14.33 -6.48 -12.17
N CYS A 113 -14.36 -5.59 -13.16
CA CYS A 113 -15.25 -5.72 -14.32
C CYS A 113 -14.38 -5.86 -15.56
N GLU A 114 -14.30 -7.08 -16.07
CA GLU A 114 -13.88 -7.38 -17.44
C GLU A 114 -14.86 -6.68 -18.40
N VAL A 115 -14.33 -5.88 -19.32
CA VAL A 115 -15.10 -5.37 -20.46
C VAL A 115 -14.37 -5.83 -21.72
N GLY A 116 -14.92 -6.86 -22.34
CA GLY A 116 -14.55 -7.28 -23.69
C GLY A 116 -14.87 -6.16 -24.68
N ILE A 117 -13.90 -5.82 -25.52
CA ILE A 117 -14.10 -4.93 -26.66
C ILE A 117 -14.21 -5.81 -27.90
N GLN A 118 -15.43 -5.88 -28.41
CA GLN A 118 -15.75 -6.47 -29.70
C GLN A 118 -15.53 -5.41 -30.78
N THR A 119 -14.58 -5.63 -31.68
CA THR A 119 -14.32 -4.76 -32.82
C THR A 119 -15.07 -5.24 -34.05
N ASP A 120 -16.15 -4.57 -34.41
CA ASP A 120 -16.71 -4.62 -35.77
C ASP A 120 -16.23 -3.38 -36.52
N ILE A 121 -15.33 -3.58 -37.49
CA ILE A 121 -14.93 -2.56 -38.46
C ILE A 121 -15.55 -2.96 -39.80
N GLU A 122 -16.60 -2.25 -40.17
CA GLU A 122 -17.25 -2.37 -41.48
C GLU A 122 -16.41 -1.60 -42.52
N PHE A 123 -15.74 -2.34 -43.42
CA PHE A 123 -15.02 -1.78 -44.56
C PHE A 123 -16.01 -1.52 -45.70
N THR A 124 -16.24 -0.25 -46.04
CA THR A 124 -16.89 0.15 -47.30
C THR A 124 -15.86 0.73 -48.27
N GLN A 125 -16.02 0.37 -49.55
CA GLN A 125 -15.05 0.53 -50.64
C GLN A 125 -15.43 1.65 -51.62
N TYR A 126 -14.42 2.47 -51.99
CA TYR A 126 -14.18 3.24 -53.25
C TYR A 126 -15.05 4.48 -53.60
N PRO A 127 -14.65 5.41 -54.54
CA PRO A 127 -13.47 5.47 -55.44
C PRO A 127 -12.70 6.82 -55.56
N ASN A 128 -11.55 6.75 -56.25
CA ASN A 128 -10.64 7.78 -56.80
C ASN A 128 -11.13 9.23 -57.01
N GLN A 129 -10.38 10.22 -56.50
CA GLN A 129 -10.17 11.53 -57.16
C GLN A 129 -8.78 12.13 -56.83
N SER A 130 -8.04 12.45 -57.91
CA SER A 130 -7.02 13.49 -58.14
C SER A 130 -5.93 13.80 -57.10
N GLY A 131 -4.70 13.85 -57.62
CA GLY A 131 -3.45 14.13 -56.91
C GLY A 131 -3.35 15.50 -56.23
N GLU A 132 -2.27 15.61 -55.45
CA GLU A 132 -1.79 16.78 -54.70
C GLU A 132 -2.50 17.09 -53.38
N ARG A 133 -2.41 16.18 -52.38
CA ARG A 133 -2.46 16.58 -50.95
C ARG A 133 -1.88 15.60 -49.91
N CYS A 134 -1.26 14.49 -50.31
CA CYS A 134 -0.89 13.43 -49.36
C CYS A 134 0.54 13.48 -48.78
N ALA A 135 1.39 14.44 -49.12
CA ALA A 135 2.75 14.47 -48.54
C ALA A 135 2.76 14.88 -47.05
N SER A 136 1.83 15.74 -46.60
CA SER A 136 1.77 16.19 -45.20
C SER A 136 1.14 15.15 -44.26
N ARG A 137 0.15 14.41 -44.76
CA ARG A 137 -0.62 13.41 -43.98
C ARG A 137 0.16 12.11 -43.74
N CYS A 138 1.10 11.78 -44.62
CA CYS A 138 1.99 10.63 -44.47
C CYS A 138 3.10 10.86 -43.43
N ASN A 139 3.56 12.10 -43.25
CA ASN A 139 4.55 12.43 -42.20
C ASN A 139 3.93 12.41 -40.80
N GLU A 140 2.70 12.89 -40.64
CA GLU A 140 1.95 12.83 -39.37
C GLU A 140 1.72 11.39 -38.92
N LEU A 141 1.27 10.50 -39.83
CA LEU A 141 1.09 9.08 -39.55
C LEU A 141 2.40 8.37 -39.18
N SER A 142 3.53 8.77 -39.78
CA SER A 142 4.85 8.23 -39.43
C SER A 142 5.28 8.65 -38.02
N THR A 143 5.06 9.91 -37.66
CA THR A 143 5.38 10.42 -36.30
C THR A 143 4.44 9.86 -35.22
N GLU A 144 3.17 9.63 -35.53
CA GLU A 144 2.22 8.96 -34.64
C GLU A 144 2.61 7.49 -34.42
N PHE A 145 3.05 6.79 -35.48
CA PHE A 145 3.52 5.42 -35.38
C PHE A 145 4.82 5.30 -34.57
N GLU A 146 5.77 6.21 -34.76
CA GLU A 146 6.99 6.29 -33.95
C GLU A 146 6.69 6.65 -32.48
N GLY A 147 5.74 7.53 -32.23
CA GLY A 147 5.26 7.87 -30.88
C GLY A 147 4.62 6.68 -30.17
N LEU A 148 3.75 5.94 -30.86
CA LEU A 148 3.14 4.71 -30.33
C LEU A 148 4.17 3.61 -30.05
N LYS A 149 5.20 3.49 -30.90
CA LYS A 149 6.31 2.55 -30.69
C LYS A 149 7.12 2.92 -29.45
N LEU A 150 7.38 4.21 -29.23
CA LEU A 150 8.08 4.68 -28.04
C LEU A 150 7.23 4.49 -26.77
N ASP A 151 5.93 4.77 -26.83
CA ASP A 151 5.00 4.53 -25.73
C ASP A 151 4.89 3.04 -25.37
N LEU A 152 4.94 2.15 -26.36
CA LEU A 152 4.98 0.70 -26.15
C LEU A 152 6.27 0.28 -25.42
N VAL A 153 7.44 0.72 -25.89
CA VAL A 153 8.74 0.42 -25.27
C VAL A 153 8.82 0.96 -23.84
N ILE A 154 8.30 2.17 -23.59
CA ILE A 154 8.22 2.74 -22.24
C ILE A 154 7.29 1.90 -21.37
N SER A 155 6.16 1.44 -21.91
CA SER A 155 5.21 0.60 -21.17
C SER A 155 5.80 -0.77 -20.82
N GLU A 156 6.51 -1.42 -21.75
CA GLU A 156 7.26 -2.67 -21.50
C GLU A 156 8.29 -2.46 -20.39
N SER A 157 9.11 -1.40 -20.47
CA SER A 157 10.12 -1.12 -19.43
C SER A 157 9.51 -0.85 -18.04
N LYS A 158 8.32 -0.24 -17.98
CA LYS A 158 7.58 -0.02 -16.72
C LYS A 158 7.06 -1.34 -16.14
N ILE A 159 6.56 -2.23 -17.00
CA ILE A 159 6.10 -3.56 -16.60
C ILE A 159 7.28 -4.37 -16.06
N ASP A 160 8.41 -4.40 -16.77
CA ASP A 160 9.61 -5.12 -16.34
C ASP A 160 10.14 -4.59 -15.01
N ASN A 161 10.19 -3.27 -14.83
CA ASN A 161 10.62 -2.69 -13.57
C ASN A 161 9.63 -3.00 -12.44
N LYS A 162 8.32 -3.02 -12.70
CA LYS A 162 7.30 -3.38 -11.71
C LYS A 162 7.36 -4.86 -11.34
N ILE A 163 7.61 -5.74 -12.31
CA ILE A 163 7.85 -7.18 -12.08
C ILE A 163 9.08 -7.35 -11.20
N ARG A 164 10.18 -6.66 -11.50
CA ARG A 164 11.42 -6.72 -10.73
C ARG A 164 11.23 -6.25 -9.28
N ILE A 165 10.66 -5.07 -9.08
CA ILE A 165 10.40 -4.52 -7.73
C ILE A 165 9.49 -5.44 -6.92
N ASN A 166 8.42 -5.96 -7.53
CA ASN A 166 7.53 -6.89 -6.86
C ASN A 166 8.25 -8.21 -6.54
N GLY A 167 9.12 -8.71 -7.43
CA GLY A 167 9.95 -9.89 -7.18
C GLY A 167 10.89 -9.69 -6.00
N ASP A 168 11.58 -8.55 -5.93
CA ASP A 168 12.47 -8.20 -4.83
C ASP A 168 11.71 -8.10 -3.50
N ALA A 169 10.53 -7.47 -3.50
CA ALA A 169 9.67 -7.38 -2.32
C ALA A 169 9.16 -8.77 -1.86
N ILE A 170 8.77 -9.64 -2.79
CA ILE A 170 8.36 -11.02 -2.46
C ILE A 170 9.53 -11.78 -1.84
N ASN A 171 10.73 -11.68 -2.41
CA ASN A 171 11.93 -12.34 -1.89
C ASN A 171 12.28 -11.83 -0.49
N GLN A 172 12.17 -10.53 -0.24
CA GLN A 172 12.39 -9.94 1.08
C GLN A 172 11.39 -10.49 2.10
N VAL A 173 10.10 -10.48 1.78
CA VAL A 173 9.05 -11.01 2.69
C VAL A 173 9.27 -12.50 2.97
N GLN A 174 9.68 -13.28 1.97
CA GLN A 174 10.00 -14.69 2.16
C GLN A 174 11.21 -14.91 3.09
N ALA A 175 12.25 -14.08 2.97
CA ALA A 175 13.41 -14.13 3.84
C ALA A 175 13.04 -13.76 5.29
N GLU A 176 12.26 -12.69 5.49
CA GLU A 176 11.77 -12.29 6.81
C GLU A 176 10.88 -13.36 7.44
N PHE A 177 9.99 -13.98 6.67
CA PHE A 177 9.16 -15.09 7.13
C PHE A 177 10.00 -16.29 7.59
N ALA A 178 11.05 -16.64 6.87
CA ALA A 178 11.96 -17.72 7.25
C ALA A 178 12.69 -17.42 8.59
N ILE A 179 13.10 -16.17 8.81
CA ILE A 179 13.71 -15.74 10.08
C ILE A 179 12.71 -15.88 11.23
N ILE A 180 11.47 -15.41 11.04
CA ILE A 180 10.42 -15.48 12.07
C ILE A 180 10.10 -16.93 12.41
N GLN A 181 10.00 -17.82 11.41
CA GLN A 181 9.76 -19.25 11.64
C GLN A 181 10.86 -19.90 12.48
N ASN A 182 12.12 -19.57 12.21
CA ASN A 182 13.24 -20.07 13.01
C ASN A 182 13.18 -19.57 14.46
N GLN A 183 12.94 -18.27 14.67
CA GLN A 183 12.81 -17.68 16.01
C GLN A 183 11.64 -18.30 16.79
N LEU A 184 10.50 -18.52 16.13
CA LEU A 184 9.35 -19.18 16.74
C LEU A 184 9.70 -20.61 17.17
N GLY A 185 10.42 -21.35 16.32
CA GLY A 185 10.92 -22.69 16.65
C GLY A 185 11.82 -22.71 17.89
N GLU A 186 12.72 -21.73 18.03
CA GLU A 186 13.58 -21.59 19.22
C GLU A 186 12.77 -21.30 20.48
N VAL A 187 11.78 -20.40 20.41
CA VAL A 187 10.91 -20.07 21.55
C VAL A 187 10.11 -21.30 21.99
N VAL A 188 9.55 -22.07 21.05
CA VAL A 188 8.82 -23.31 21.36
C VAL A 188 9.73 -24.29 22.12
N GLN A 189 10.96 -24.50 21.65
CA GLN A 189 11.91 -25.38 22.36
C GLN A 189 12.25 -24.88 23.77
N GLN A 190 12.34 -23.56 23.98
CA GLN A 190 12.56 -22.99 25.31
C GLN A 190 11.36 -23.22 26.23
N VAL A 191 10.15 -23.04 25.71
CA VAL A 191 8.91 -23.32 26.45
C VAL A 191 8.84 -24.78 26.85
N ASP A 192 9.13 -25.73 25.95
CA ASP A 192 9.15 -27.16 26.28
C ASP A 192 10.14 -27.50 27.40
N ARG A 193 11.34 -26.88 27.39
CA ARG A 193 12.32 -27.05 28.47
C ARG A 193 11.80 -26.51 29.80
N LEU A 194 11.14 -25.36 29.79
CA LEU A 194 10.55 -24.77 31.00
C LEU A 194 9.41 -25.61 31.56
N VAL A 195 8.53 -26.13 30.69
CA VAL A 195 7.43 -27.03 31.08
C VAL A 195 7.99 -28.27 31.76
N ASN A 196 8.96 -28.96 31.15
CA ASN A 196 9.62 -30.13 31.74
C ASN A 196 10.27 -29.83 33.10
N THR A 197 10.90 -28.66 33.22
CA THR A 197 11.52 -28.23 34.48
C THR A 197 10.46 -28.01 35.57
N ASN A 198 9.34 -27.39 35.22
CA ASN A 198 8.24 -27.13 36.13
C ASN A 198 7.57 -28.43 36.62
N GLU A 199 7.37 -29.40 35.74
CA GLU A 199 6.87 -30.74 36.10
C GLU A 199 7.79 -31.46 37.09
N ASN A 200 9.11 -31.36 36.88
CA ASN A 200 10.10 -31.90 37.81
C ASN A 200 10.02 -31.23 39.19
N ILE A 201 9.91 -29.90 39.23
CA ILE A 201 9.74 -29.13 40.47
C ILE A 201 8.45 -29.54 41.19
N ASN A 202 7.33 -29.66 40.48
CA ASN A 202 6.06 -30.10 41.05
C ASN A 202 6.15 -31.49 41.66
N THR A 203 6.85 -32.42 40.99
CA THR A 203 7.09 -33.77 41.52
C THR A 203 7.92 -33.72 42.80
N LYS A 204 8.99 -32.93 42.83
CA LYS A 204 9.81 -32.73 44.05
C LYS A 204 9.00 -32.14 45.20
N ASN A 205 8.16 -31.15 44.92
CA ASN A 205 7.29 -30.53 45.93
C ASN A 205 6.29 -31.55 46.50
N ALA A 206 5.70 -32.41 45.66
CA ALA A 206 4.81 -33.48 46.13
C ALA A 206 5.52 -34.47 47.08
N ILE A 207 6.77 -34.82 46.76
CA ILE A 207 7.61 -35.68 47.64
C ILE A 207 7.88 -34.98 48.97
N ILE A 208 8.27 -33.69 48.96
CA ILE A 208 8.54 -32.92 50.18
C ILE A 208 7.30 -32.86 51.07
N ILE A 209 6.13 -32.56 50.51
CA ILE A 209 4.85 -32.54 51.26
C ILE A 209 4.57 -33.91 51.88
N THR A 210 4.82 -34.99 51.15
CA THR A 210 4.63 -36.36 51.66
C THR A 210 5.56 -36.66 52.82
N LEU A 211 6.85 -36.30 52.71
CA LEU A 211 7.83 -36.48 53.79
C LEU A 211 7.48 -35.66 55.03
N GLN A 212 7.02 -34.42 54.86
CA GLN A 212 6.55 -33.57 55.97
C GLN A 212 5.38 -34.21 56.71
N LYS A 213 4.40 -34.80 56.00
CA LYS A 213 3.29 -35.53 56.60
C LYS A 213 3.76 -36.72 57.42
N VAL A 214 4.64 -37.56 56.86
CA VAL A 214 5.19 -38.74 57.56
C VAL A 214 5.98 -38.35 58.81
N LEU A 215 6.78 -37.29 58.74
CA LEU A 215 7.53 -36.78 59.89
C LEU A 215 6.58 -36.29 61.00
N LEU A 216 5.54 -35.54 60.64
CA LEU A 216 4.54 -35.05 61.59
C LEU A 216 3.82 -36.22 62.28
N GLU A 217 3.39 -37.24 61.52
CA GLU A 217 2.77 -38.45 62.08
C GLU A 217 3.70 -39.20 63.05
N ARG A 218 4.98 -39.35 62.70
CA ARG A 218 5.97 -39.99 63.58
C ARG A 218 6.17 -39.17 64.86
N LEU A 219 6.32 -37.86 64.75
CA LEU A 219 6.46 -36.97 65.91
C LEU A 219 5.25 -37.06 66.85
N MET A 220 4.04 -37.04 66.30
CA MET A 220 2.81 -37.20 67.09
C MET A 220 2.78 -38.56 67.80
N ARG A 221 3.12 -39.66 67.12
CA ARG A 221 3.19 -41.00 67.75
C ARG A 221 4.21 -41.04 68.89
N THR A 222 5.39 -40.48 68.71
CA THR A 222 6.41 -40.44 69.77
C THR A 222 5.99 -39.60 70.96
N MET A 223 5.33 -38.45 70.73
CA MET A 223 4.84 -37.59 71.82
C MET A 223 3.75 -38.29 72.64
N VAL A 224 2.82 -39.00 72.01
CA VAL A 224 1.76 -39.75 72.70
C VAL A 224 2.34 -40.88 73.56
N LEU A 225 3.37 -41.58 73.08
CA LEU A 225 4.03 -42.67 73.82
C LEU A 225 4.93 -42.18 74.96
N SER A 226 5.31 -40.90 74.98
CA SER A 226 6.22 -40.32 75.97
C SER A 226 5.48 -39.70 77.17
N ILE A 227 4.15 -39.77 77.21
CA ILE A 227 3.36 -39.29 78.35
C ILE A 227 3.57 -40.26 79.51
N PRO A 228 4.20 -39.85 80.63
CA PRO A 228 4.39 -40.73 81.77
C PRO A 228 3.03 -41.11 82.35
N LEU A 229 2.77 -42.41 82.52
CA LEU A 229 1.65 -42.96 83.30
C LEU A 229 1.86 -42.70 84.81
N ASN A 230 2.33 -41.53 85.21
CA ASN A 230 2.33 -41.10 86.60
C ASN A 230 1.05 -40.31 86.82
N HIS A 231 -0.09 -40.95 87.06
CA HIS A 231 -1.23 -40.36 87.81
C HIS A 231 -2.34 -41.36 88.23
N TYR A 232 -2.12 -42.68 88.12
CA TYR A 232 -3.10 -43.68 88.60
C TYR A 232 -2.52 -44.65 89.66
N ALA A 233 -1.74 -44.12 90.61
CA ALA A 233 -1.33 -44.86 91.80
C ALA A 233 -1.37 -43.97 93.05
N MET A 234 -2.49 -43.30 93.30
CA MET A 234 -2.90 -42.81 94.63
C MET A 234 -4.41 -42.60 94.59
N GLY A 235 -5.15 -43.51 95.23
CA GLY A 235 -6.62 -43.51 95.31
C GLY A 235 -7.18 -44.93 95.27
#